data_AF-A0A3B8WUK5-F1
#
_entry.id   AF-A0A3B8WUK5-F1
#
_cell.length_a   1.000
_cell.length_b   1.000
_cell.length_c   1.000
_cell.angle_alpha   90.00
_cell.angle_beta   90.00
_cell.angle_gamma   90.00
#
_symmetry.space_group_name_H-M   'P 1'
#
loop_
_entity.id
_entity.type
_entity.pdbx_description
1 polymer ?
#
loop_
_entity_poly.entity_id
_entity_poly.type
_entity_poly.pdbx_seq_one_letter_code
_entity_poly.pdbx_strand_id
1 'polypeptide(L)'
;MYLFLFALIPVAMIYYGFSIYSLEGSFNTLKNKLFVCIYGLVSAAVMCTILGFFVFFPEYTGTNPALRALFRYLRYFFAPALLFVLYFFWSNDLISERKTSFLFFALPFYAVWLPFCVLFSLESPTFFTIFIEPSLVLLMLIVVSADLRRLFDSIGKKDKFIFGILIFVESLIPAAIYSLWYSGLFILVWAVPALLYAALCFLRSGLKTSALNIAEKIRS
;
A
#
# COMPACT_ATOMS: atom_id res chain seq x y z
N MET A 1 -16.82 7.30 12.62
CA MET A 1 -15.69 7.66 11.73
C MET A 1 -14.54 6.67 11.82
N TYR A 2 -13.97 6.42 13.01
CA TYR A 2 -12.85 5.48 13.18
C TYR A 2 -13.09 4.07 12.63
N LEU A 3 -14.33 3.57 12.62
CA LEU A 3 -14.66 2.27 12.04
C LEU A 3 -14.12 2.12 10.60
N PHE A 4 -14.16 3.18 9.79
CA PHE A 4 -13.64 3.14 8.42
C PHE A 4 -12.12 2.90 8.40
N LEU A 5 -11.36 3.60 9.25
CA LEU A 5 -9.91 3.43 9.40
C LEU A 5 -9.54 1.99 9.76
N PHE A 6 -10.31 1.35 10.65
CA PHE A 6 -10.08 -0.03 11.07
C PHE A 6 -10.63 -1.08 10.10
N ALA A 7 -11.69 -0.78 9.36
CA ALA A 7 -12.38 -1.77 8.52
C ALA A 7 -11.92 -1.77 7.06
N LEU A 8 -11.49 -0.63 6.51
CA LEU A 8 -11.19 -0.50 5.07
C LEU A 8 -10.17 -1.55 4.60
N ILE A 9 -9.01 -1.63 5.26
CA ILE A 9 -7.93 -2.51 4.84
C ILE A 9 -8.24 -3.99 5.11
N PRO A 10 -8.79 -4.39 6.28
CA PRO A 10 -9.25 -5.78 6.49
C PRO A 10 -10.32 -6.23 5.50
N VAL A 11 -11.30 -5.37 5.19
CA VAL A 11 -12.34 -5.69 4.19
C VAL A 11 -11.72 -5.85 2.81
N ALA A 12 -10.80 -4.98 2.41
CA ALA A 12 -10.08 -5.11 1.15
C ALA A 12 -9.23 -6.41 1.09
N MET A 13 -8.61 -6.80 2.20
CA MET A 13 -7.86 -8.06 2.31
C MET A 13 -8.75 -9.28 2.13
N ILE A 14 -9.91 -9.31 2.81
CA ILE A 14 -10.89 -10.39 2.70
C ILE A 14 -11.41 -10.49 1.26
N TYR A 15 -11.82 -9.36 0.68
CA TYR A 15 -12.28 -9.29 -0.70
C TYR A 15 -11.22 -9.79 -1.69
N TYR A 16 -9.97 -9.35 -1.54
CA TYR A 16 -8.86 -9.78 -2.37
C TYR A 16 -8.58 -11.29 -2.23
N GLY A 17 -8.60 -11.82 -1.00
CA GLY A 17 -8.45 -13.26 -0.75
C GLY A 17 -9.54 -14.10 -1.43
N PHE A 18 -10.81 -13.68 -1.31
CA PHE A 18 -11.92 -14.36 -1.99
C PHE A 18 -11.83 -14.26 -3.51
N SER A 19 -11.40 -13.12 -4.05
CA SER A 19 -11.25 -12.95 -5.50
C SER A 19 -10.23 -13.94 -6.09
N ILE A 20 -9.13 -14.20 -5.36
CA ILE A 20 -8.12 -15.19 -5.77
C ILE A 20 -8.65 -16.62 -5.62
N TYR A 21 -9.33 -16.91 -4.52
CA TYR A 21 -9.96 -18.22 -4.34
C TYR A 21 -10.93 -18.56 -5.49
N SER A 22 -11.74 -17.58 -5.91
CA SER A 22 -12.66 -17.75 -7.03
C SER A 22 -11.96 -18.00 -8.37
N LEU A 23 -10.76 -17.43 -8.58
CA LEU A 23 -10.01 -17.56 -9.83
C LEU A 23 -9.21 -18.87 -9.91
N GLU A 24 -8.63 -19.30 -8.80
CA GLU A 24 -7.73 -20.46 -8.78
C GLU A 24 -8.41 -21.76 -8.32
N GLY A 25 -9.60 -21.69 -7.72
CA GLY A 25 -10.37 -22.84 -7.25
C GLY A 25 -9.67 -23.69 -6.17
N SER A 26 -8.55 -23.21 -5.63
CA SER A 26 -7.67 -23.98 -4.73
C SER A 26 -7.53 -23.30 -3.38
N PHE A 27 -8.04 -23.95 -2.34
CA PHE A 27 -7.86 -23.51 -0.95
C PHE A 27 -6.38 -23.56 -0.52
N ASN A 28 -5.57 -24.41 -1.16
CA ASN A 28 -4.15 -24.55 -0.84
C ASN A 28 -3.36 -23.28 -1.17
N THR A 29 -3.69 -22.56 -2.24
CA THR A 29 -3.03 -21.28 -2.55
C THR A 29 -3.30 -20.26 -1.43
N LEU A 30 -4.55 -20.15 -0.98
CA LEU A 30 -4.92 -19.23 0.09
C LEU A 30 -4.18 -19.56 1.40
N LYS A 31 -4.08 -20.86 1.72
CA LYS A 31 -3.33 -21.34 2.89
C LYS A 31 -1.84 -20.97 2.82
N ASN A 32 -1.20 -21.11 1.66
CA ASN A 32 0.20 -20.72 1.48
C ASN A 32 0.40 -19.21 1.68
N LYS A 33 -0.57 -18.39 1.25
CA LYS A 33 -0.52 -16.93 1.46
C LYS A 33 -0.83 -16.50 2.90
N LEU A 34 -1.43 -17.35 3.72
CA LEU A 34 -1.71 -17.06 5.13
C LEU A 34 -0.43 -16.76 5.92
N PHE A 35 0.66 -17.49 5.68
CA PHE A 35 1.94 -17.23 6.35
C PHE A 35 2.50 -15.84 6.03
N VAL A 36 2.33 -15.38 4.80
CA VAL A 36 2.70 -14.02 4.38
C VAL A 36 1.86 -12.99 5.11
N CYS A 37 0.56 -13.24 5.24
CA CYS A 37 -0.33 -12.35 6.00
C CYS A 37 0.07 -12.26 7.47
N ILE A 38 0.38 -13.39 8.10
CA ILE A 38 0.86 -13.45 9.48
C ILE A 38 2.19 -12.69 9.61
N TYR A 39 3.13 -12.89 8.68
CA TYR A 39 4.40 -12.16 8.67
C TYR A 39 4.19 -10.64 8.57
N GLY A 40 3.27 -10.19 7.71
CA GLY A 40 2.90 -8.78 7.59
C GLY A 40 2.32 -8.21 8.88
N LEU A 41 1.41 -8.95 9.52
CA LEU A 41 0.79 -8.55 10.79
C LEU A 41 1.82 -8.48 11.93
N VAL A 42 2.68 -9.49 12.07
CA VAL A 42 3.73 -9.53 13.09
C VAL A 42 4.75 -8.41 12.85
N SER A 43 5.14 -8.18 11.60
CA SER A 43 6.04 -7.09 11.22
C SER A 43 5.49 -5.73 11.60
N ALA A 44 4.19 -5.48 11.37
CA ALA A 44 3.54 -4.25 11.81
C ALA A 44 3.50 -4.14 13.34
N ALA A 45 3.15 -5.22 14.05
CA ALA A 45 3.14 -5.24 15.51
C ALA A 45 4.51 -4.90 16.09
N VAL A 46 5.58 -5.57 15.62
CA VAL A 46 6.96 -5.30 16.04
C VAL A 46 7.36 -3.85 15.76
N MET A 47 7.02 -3.34 14.58
CA MET A 47 7.33 -1.96 14.22
C MET A 47 6.59 -0.95 15.12
N CYS A 48 5.30 -1.18 15.39
CA CYS A 48 4.53 -0.37 16.35
C CYS A 48 5.13 -0.44 17.75
N THR A 49 5.53 -1.62 18.22
CA THR A 49 6.17 -1.81 19.53
C THR A 49 7.48 -1.04 19.62
N ILE A 50 8.40 -1.19 18.66
CA ILE A 50 9.68 -0.46 18.65
C ILE A 50 9.42 1.04 18.73
N LEU A 51 8.51 1.55 17.91
CA LEU A 51 8.25 2.99 17.85
C LEU A 51 7.49 3.52 19.06
N GLY A 52 6.60 2.72 19.65
CA GLY A 52 5.89 3.07 20.88
C GLY A 52 6.80 3.04 22.11
N PHE A 53 7.74 2.08 22.20
CA PHE A 53 8.65 1.94 23.35
C PHE A 53 9.79 2.96 23.34
N PHE A 54 10.39 3.23 22.18
CA PHE A 54 11.59 4.08 22.13
C PHE A 54 11.29 5.58 22.03
N VAL A 55 10.02 6.02 22.03
CA VAL A 55 9.60 7.45 21.96
C VAL A 55 10.31 8.23 20.83
N PHE A 56 10.85 7.54 19.80
CA PHE A 56 11.51 8.17 18.65
C PHE A 56 10.50 8.68 17.62
N PHE A 57 9.36 9.19 18.09
CA PHE A 57 8.27 9.60 17.22
C PHE A 57 8.09 11.12 17.17
N PRO A 58 9.12 11.95 16.92
CA PRO A 58 8.83 13.27 16.42
C PRO A 58 8.29 13.08 14.99
N GLU A 59 6.97 13.15 14.84
CA GLU A 59 6.41 13.60 13.57
C GLU A 59 7.18 14.86 13.18
N TYR A 60 7.66 14.94 11.93
CA TYR A 60 8.40 16.10 11.50
C TYR A 60 7.52 17.35 11.65
N THR A 61 7.80 18.15 12.68
CA THR A 61 7.05 19.37 13.04
C THR A 61 7.54 20.59 12.27
N GLY A 62 8.56 20.44 11.42
CA GLY A 62 9.04 21.53 10.58
C GLY A 62 8.01 21.94 9.53
N THR A 63 8.15 23.16 9.02
CA THR A 63 7.19 23.79 8.09
C THR A 63 7.42 23.42 6.63
N ASN A 64 8.57 22.81 6.28
CA ASN A 64 8.91 22.50 4.89
C ASN A 64 8.05 21.34 4.34
N PRO A 65 7.18 21.57 3.34
CA PRO A 65 6.28 20.55 2.81
C PRO A 65 7.02 19.39 2.12
N ALA A 66 8.17 19.64 1.50
CA ALA A 66 8.94 18.60 0.82
C ALA A 66 9.58 17.63 1.82
N LEU A 67 10.18 18.17 2.89
CA LEU A 67 10.74 17.33 3.96
C LEU A 67 9.64 16.54 4.67
N ARG A 68 8.48 17.15 4.93
CA ARG A 68 7.34 16.44 5.52
C ARG A 68 6.85 15.29 4.63
N ALA A 69 6.74 15.52 3.32
CA ALA A 69 6.40 14.47 2.36
C ALA A 69 7.43 13.34 2.37
N LEU A 70 8.73 13.66 2.40
CA LEU A 70 9.81 12.68 2.48
C LEU A 70 9.75 11.84 3.76
N PHE A 71 9.64 12.47 4.94
CA PHE A 71 9.55 11.73 6.20
C PHE A 71 8.29 10.86 6.27
N ARG A 72 7.16 11.35 5.75
CA ARG A 72 5.94 10.54 5.67
C ARG A 72 6.10 9.38 4.68
N TYR A 73 6.72 9.60 3.52
CA TYR A 73 7.05 8.54 2.58
C TYR A 73 7.94 7.46 3.20
N LEU A 74 8.98 7.87 3.93
CA LEU A 74 9.89 6.95 4.61
C LEU A 74 9.15 6.11 5.66
N ARG A 75 8.28 6.76 6.45
CA ARG A 75 7.46 6.12 7.48
C ARG A 75 6.41 5.17 6.91
N TYR A 76 5.63 5.65 5.95
CA TYR A 76 4.45 4.94 5.46
C TYR A 76 4.79 3.92 4.40
N PHE A 77 5.76 4.15 3.53
CA PHE A 77 6.04 3.25 2.41
C PHE A 77 7.40 2.57 2.50
N PHE A 78 8.48 3.33 2.74
CA PHE A 78 9.83 2.78 2.68
C PHE A 78 10.10 1.71 3.75
N ALA A 79 9.76 1.99 5.01
CA ALA A 79 9.99 1.02 6.09
C ALA A 79 9.17 -0.28 5.90
N PRO A 80 7.86 -0.24 5.55
CA PRO A 80 7.12 -1.45 5.21
C PRO A 80 7.68 -2.17 3.98
N ALA A 81 8.15 -1.43 2.97
CA ALA A 81 8.79 -2.01 1.79
C ALA A 81 10.10 -2.72 2.15
N LEU A 82 10.90 -2.17 3.06
CA LEU A 82 12.12 -2.83 3.55
C LEU A 82 11.81 -4.16 4.24
N LEU A 83 10.79 -4.20 5.10
CA LEU A 83 10.34 -5.43 5.76
C LEU A 83 9.83 -6.47 4.75
N PHE A 84 9.13 -6.04 3.70
CA PHE A 84 8.75 -6.92 2.61
C PHE A 84 9.96 -7.48 1.85
N VAL A 85 10.97 -6.63 1.58
CA VAL A 85 12.21 -7.05 0.92
C VAL A 85 12.95 -8.09 1.78
N LEU A 86 12.99 -7.91 3.10
CA LEU A 86 13.55 -8.91 4.02
C LEU A 86 12.80 -10.24 3.92
N TYR A 87 11.47 -10.23 3.93
CA TYR A 87 10.68 -11.44 3.66
C TYR A 87 10.99 -12.05 2.30
N PHE A 88 11.10 -11.24 1.25
CA PHE A 88 11.37 -11.71 -0.10
C PHE A 88 12.70 -12.47 -0.18
N PHE A 89 13.74 -12.01 0.51
CA PHE A 89 15.04 -12.69 0.55
C PHE A 89 15.10 -13.85 1.54
N TRP A 90 14.41 -13.76 2.67
CA TRP A 90 14.41 -14.80 3.70
C TRP A 90 13.55 -16.00 3.33
N SER A 91 12.44 -15.78 2.62
CA SER A 91 11.48 -16.84 2.35
C SER A 91 12.05 -17.92 1.41
N ASN A 92 11.79 -19.17 1.78
CA ASN A 92 12.07 -20.36 0.97
C ASN A 92 11.03 -20.61 -0.14
N ASP A 93 10.02 -19.74 -0.26
CA ASP A 93 8.98 -19.84 -1.28
C ASP A 93 9.55 -19.71 -2.69
N LEU A 94 8.83 -20.28 -3.67
CA LEU A 94 9.19 -20.14 -5.07
C LEU A 94 9.19 -18.66 -5.48
N ILE A 95 10.07 -18.28 -6.41
CA ILE A 95 10.14 -16.89 -6.88
C ILE A 95 8.79 -16.42 -7.44
N SER A 96 8.08 -17.29 -8.17
CA SER A 96 6.72 -17.02 -8.69
C SER A 96 5.71 -16.69 -7.57
N GLU A 97 5.84 -17.34 -6.42
CA GLU A 97 4.99 -17.09 -5.26
C GLU A 97 5.40 -15.79 -4.55
N ARG A 98 6.69 -15.55 -4.33
CA ARG A 98 7.18 -14.33 -3.68
C ARG A 98 6.80 -13.06 -4.44
N LYS A 99 6.86 -13.09 -5.78
CA LYS A 99 6.44 -11.97 -6.65
C LYS A 99 4.99 -11.55 -6.45
N THR A 100 4.10 -12.49 -6.09
CA THR A 100 2.67 -12.22 -5.89
C THR A 100 2.29 -11.92 -4.44
N SER A 101 3.23 -12.09 -3.50
CA SER A 101 3.01 -11.99 -2.05
C SER A 101 2.91 -10.56 -1.51
N PHE A 102 3.25 -9.51 -2.28
CA PHE A 102 3.29 -8.14 -1.76
C PHE A 102 1.97 -7.66 -1.14
N LEU A 103 0.82 -7.83 -1.81
CA LEU A 103 -0.47 -7.42 -1.22
C LEU A 103 -0.85 -8.25 0.01
N PHE A 104 -0.51 -9.54 0.01
CA PHE A 104 -0.74 -10.41 1.16
C PHE A 104 0.10 -10.02 2.36
N PHE A 105 1.27 -9.42 2.15
CA PHE A 105 2.07 -8.81 3.20
C PHE A 105 1.51 -7.44 3.61
N ALA A 106 1.30 -6.56 2.63
CA ALA A 106 1.03 -5.15 2.87
C ALA A 106 -0.36 -4.92 3.50
N LEU A 107 -1.42 -5.58 3.05
CA LEU A 107 -2.75 -5.35 3.61
C LEU A 107 -2.80 -5.63 5.13
N PRO A 108 -2.38 -6.80 5.65
CA PRO A 108 -2.36 -7.02 7.10
C PRO A 108 -1.37 -6.11 7.84
N PHE A 109 -0.24 -5.76 7.22
CA PHE A 109 0.69 -4.78 7.79
C PHE A 109 0.00 -3.43 8.03
N TYR A 110 -0.60 -2.87 6.97
CA TYR A 110 -1.25 -1.55 7.02
C TYR A 110 -2.56 -1.55 7.81
N ALA A 111 -3.23 -2.69 7.96
CA ALA A 111 -4.39 -2.83 8.83
C ALA A 111 -4.05 -2.54 10.32
N VAL A 112 -2.81 -2.77 10.73
CA VAL A 112 -2.31 -2.46 12.09
C VAL A 112 -1.58 -1.12 12.10
N TRP A 113 -0.71 -0.90 11.11
CA TRP A 113 0.18 0.25 11.05
C TRP A 113 -0.54 1.59 10.84
N LEU A 114 -1.57 1.65 9.97
CA LEU A 114 -2.32 2.90 9.73
C LEU A 114 -3.05 3.38 10.99
N PRO A 115 -3.86 2.54 11.67
CA PRO A 115 -4.50 2.96 12.91
C PRO A 115 -3.50 3.37 13.99
N PHE A 116 -2.40 2.63 14.15
CA PHE A 116 -1.33 3.02 15.07
C PHE A 116 -0.82 4.43 14.75
N CYS A 117 -0.51 4.71 13.48
CA CYS A 117 0.01 6.01 13.08
C CYS A 117 -0.97 7.16 13.33
N VAL A 118 -2.27 6.95 13.13
CA VAL A 118 -3.31 7.97 13.36
C VAL A 118 -3.54 8.19 14.86
N LEU A 119 -3.58 7.12 15.66
CA LEU A 119 -3.86 7.19 17.10
C LEU A 119 -2.68 7.71 17.93
N PHE A 120 -1.45 7.49 17.47
CA PHE A 120 -0.23 8.00 18.11
C PHE A 120 0.25 9.34 17.54
N SER A 121 -0.49 9.95 16.61
CA SER A 121 -0.19 11.31 16.15
C SER A 121 -0.48 12.33 17.25
N LEU A 122 0.29 13.42 17.27
CA LEU A 122 0.05 14.55 18.18
C LEU A 122 -1.20 15.35 17.78
N GLU A 123 -1.71 15.15 16.57
CA GLU A 123 -2.83 15.90 16.02
C GLU A 123 -4.17 15.20 16.24
N SER A 124 -5.21 16.01 16.39
CA SER A 124 -6.57 15.50 16.43
C SER A 124 -6.94 14.84 15.09
N PRO A 125 -7.47 13.61 15.09
CA PRO A 125 -7.87 12.94 13.86
C PRO A 125 -8.92 13.74 13.08
N THR A 126 -8.70 13.89 11.77
CA THR A 126 -9.56 14.66 10.87
C THR A 126 -10.24 13.74 9.87
N PHE A 127 -11.21 14.27 9.11
CA PHE A 127 -11.79 13.53 7.99
C PHE A 127 -10.72 13.07 6.99
N PHE A 128 -9.69 13.89 6.75
CA PHE A 128 -8.60 13.53 5.86
C PHE A 128 -7.83 12.30 6.39
N THR A 129 -7.40 12.32 7.65
CA THR A 129 -6.59 11.23 8.22
C THR A 129 -7.38 9.95 8.47
N ILE A 130 -8.70 10.05 8.69
CA ILE A 130 -9.56 8.88 8.92
C ILE A 130 -10.10 8.27 7.62
N PHE A 131 -10.36 9.06 6.57
CA PHE A 131 -10.99 8.58 5.33
C PHE A 131 -10.12 8.68 4.10
N ILE A 132 -9.64 9.89 3.78
CA ILE A 132 -8.94 10.15 2.52
C ILE A 132 -7.59 9.44 2.50
N GLU A 133 -6.80 9.58 3.56
CA GLU A 133 -5.47 8.97 3.65
C GLU A 133 -5.53 7.43 3.56
N PRO A 134 -6.34 6.71 4.37
CA PRO A 134 -6.43 5.24 4.24
C PRO A 134 -6.86 4.80 2.83
N SER A 135 -7.73 5.56 2.17
CA SER A 135 -8.16 5.30 0.80
C SER A 135 -7.01 5.48 -0.20
N LEU A 136 -6.24 6.56 -0.09
CA LEU A 136 -5.07 6.81 -0.94
C LEU A 136 -3.99 5.74 -0.74
N VAL A 137 -3.78 5.30 0.50
CA VAL A 137 -2.84 4.21 0.81
C VAL A 137 -3.31 2.89 0.21
N LEU A 138 -4.59 2.53 0.34
CA LEU A 138 -5.12 1.31 -0.28
C LEU A 138 -4.93 1.33 -1.81
N LEU A 139 -5.26 2.45 -2.46
CA LEU A 139 -5.08 2.62 -3.90
C LEU A 139 -3.61 2.49 -4.32
N MET A 140 -2.70 3.13 -3.57
CA MET A 140 -1.26 2.98 -3.75
C MET A 140 -0.82 1.52 -3.65
N LEU A 141 -1.25 0.79 -2.63
CA LEU A 141 -0.89 -0.62 -2.45
C LEU A 141 -1.32 -1.46 -3.67
N ILE A 142 -2.53 -1.22 -4.19
CA ILE A 142 -3.05 -1.94 -5.36
C ILE A 142 -2.19 -1.68 -6.59
N VAL A 143 -1.92 -0.41 -6.93
CA VAL A 143 -1.16 -0.08 -8.15
C VAL A 143 0.30 -0.49 -8.03
N VAL A 144 0.95 -0.20 -6.90
CA VAL A 144 2.34 -0.61 -6.63
C VAL A 144 2.49 -2.12 -6.70
N SER A 145 1.53 -2.90 -6.19
CA SER A 145 1.61 -4.37 -6.25
C SER A 145 1.69 -4.90 -7.68
N ALA A 146 0.97 -4.27 -8.60
CA ALA A 146 0.95 -4.64 -10.00
C ALA A 146 2.27 -4.29 -10.67
N ASP A 147 2.81 -3.11 -10.37
CA ASP A 147 4.06 -2.65 -10.96
C ASP A 147 5.26 -3.39 -10.38
N LEU A 148 5.19 -3.81 -9.11
CA LEU A 148 6.19 -4.66 -8.48
C LEU A 148 6.25 -6.04 -9.13
N ARG A 149 5.11 -6.65 -9.47
CA ARG A 149 5.08 -7.91 -10.24
C ARG A 149 5.77 -7.74 -11.59
N ARG A 150 5.43 -6.68 -12.32
CA ARG A 150 6.05 -6.36 -13.62
C ARG A 150 7.54 -6.10 -13.49
N LEU A 151 7.97 -5.33 -12.49
CA LEU A 151 9.37 -5.10 -12.19
C LEU A 151 10.13 -6.42 -12.04
N PHE A 152 9.57 -7.36 -11.27
CA PHE A 152 10.18 -8.67 -11.06
C PHE A 152 10.22 -9.54 -12.34
N ASP A 153 9.28 -9.39 -13.26
CA ASP A 153 9.26 -10.08 -14.57
C ASP A 153 10.16 -9.39 -15.62
N SER A 154 10.56 -8.16 -15.33
CA SER A 154 11.45 -7.32 -16.13
C SER A 154 12.91 -7.34 -15.64
N ILE A 155 13.24 -8.12 -14.60
CA ILE A 155 14.63 -8.26 -14.14
C ILE A 155 15.50 -8.78 -15.30
N GLY A 156 16.61 -8.06 -15.56
CA GLY A 156 17.51 -8.34 -16.69
C GLY A 156 17.15 -7.62 -18.00
N LYS A 157 16.00 -6.92 -18.04
CA LYS A 157 15.55 -6.14 -19.20
C LYS A 157 15.66 -4.63 -18.93
N LYS A 158 15.58 -3.80 -19.99
CA LYS A 158 15.72 -2.34 -19.91
C LYS A 158 14.52 -1.65 -19.23
N ASP A 159 13.35 -2.25 -19.34
CA ASP A 159 12.07 -1.77 -18.78
C ASP A 159 12.00 -1.82 -17.24
N LYS A 160 12.90 -2.56 -16.55
CA LYS A 160 12.96 -2.59 -15.07
C LYS A 160 13.07 -1.20 -14.44
N PHE A 161 13.80 -0.28 -15.07
CA PHE A 161 13.97 1.08 -14.56
C PHE A 161 12.66 1.88 -14.62
N ILE A 162 11.83 1.64 -15.65
CA ILE A 162 10.53 2.28 -15.80
C ILE A 162 9.61 1.86 -14.65
N PHE A 163 9.53 0.56 -14.37
CA PHE A 163 8.70 0.05 -13.26
C PHE A 163 9.22 0.51 -11.89
N GLY A 164 10.54 0.60 -11.70
CA GLY A 164 11.11 1.16 -10.47
C GLY A 164 10.72 2.63 -10.25
N ILE A 165 10.80 3.46 -11.31
CA ILE A 165 10.37 4.86 -11.25
C ILE A 165 8.87 4.97 -10.99
N LEU A 166 8.05 4.15 -11.65
CA LEU A 166 6.59 4.13 -11.44
C LEU A 166 6.25 3.82 -9.98
N ILE A 167 6.85 2.77 -9.41
CA ILE A 167 6.66 2.42 -7.99
C ILE A 167 7.02 3.60 -7.09
N PHE A 168 8.17 4.25 -7.33
CA PHE A 168 8.60 5.40 -6.54
C PHE A 168 7.61 6.57 -6.63
N VAL A 169 7.18 6.93 -7.84
CA VAL A 169 6.25 8.05 -8.06
C VAL A 169 4.89 7.76 -7.42
N GLU A 170 4.33 6.58 -7.64
CA GLU A 170 3.02 6.20 -7.10
C GLU A 170 2.99 6.16 -5.59
N SER A 171 4.05 5.65 -4.98
CA SER A 171 4.17 5.59 -3.52
C SER A 171 4.44 6.95 -2.87
N LEU A 172 5.00 7.91 -3.61
CA LEU A 172 5.23 9.27 -3.13
C LEU A 172 3.96 10.13 -3.14
N ILE A 173 3.01 9.87 -4.05
CA ILE A 173 1.81 10.71 -4.24
C ILE A 173 0.96 10.83 -2.96
N PRO A 174 0.60 9.75 -2.24
CA PRO A 174 -0.15 9.87 -0.98
C PRO A 174 0.57 10.74 0.06
N ALA A 175 1.89 10.61 0.17
CA ALA A 175 2.70 11.41 1.10
C ALA A 175 2.73 12.90 0.71
N ALA A 176 2.79 13.20 -0.59
CA ALA A 176 2.73 14.56 -1.11
C ALA A 176 1.36 15.21 -0.86
N ILE A 177 0.26 14.49 -1.14
CA ILE A 177 -1.11 14.98 -0.88
C ILE A 177 -1.30 15.26 0.60
N TYR A 178 -0.86 14.37 1.49
CA TYR A 178 -0.89 14.64 2.93
C TYR A 178 -0.15 15.93 3.28
N SER A 179 1.05 16.12 2.75
CA SER A 179 1.86 17.30 3.06
C SER A 179 1.19 18.61 2.63
N LEU A 180 0.51 18.59 1.46
CA LEU A 180 -0.31 19.70 0.99
C LEU A 180 -1.52 19.97 1.90
N TRP A 181 -2.23 18.91 2.33
CA TRP A 181 -3.34 19.03 3.27
C TRP A 181 -2.90 19.63 4.60
N TYR A 182 -1.84 19.10 5.18
CA TYR A 182 -1.29 19.54 6.46
C TYR A 182 -0.85 21.00 6.42
N SER A 183 -0.35 21.47 5.28
CA SER A 183 0.13 22.85 5.14
C SER A 183 -0.98 23.91 5.21
N GLY A 184 -2.23 23.50 5.48
CA GLY A 184 -3.36 24.41 5.62
C GLY A 184 -3.74 25.11 4.31
N LEU A 185 -3.25 24.57 3.18
CA LEU A 185 -3.52 25.13 1.87
C LEU A 185 -4.98 24.95 1.50
N PHE A 186 -5.46 25.81 0.61
CA PHE A 186 -6.82 25.79 0.10
C PHE A 186 -7.22 24.37 -0.37
N ILE A 187 -8.47 23.97 -0.07
CA ILE A 187 -8.95 22.59 -0.23
C ILE A 187 -8.68 22.00 -1.62
N LEU A 188 -8.78 22.80 -2.69
CA LEU A 188 -8.54 22.32 -4.05
C LEU A 188 -7.10 21.87 -4.29
N VAL A 189 -6.13 22.42 -3.56
CA VAL A 189 -4.69 22.15 -3.76
C VAL A 189 -4.34 20.70 -3.44
N TRP A 190 -5.02 20.07 -2.49
CA TRP A 190 -4.81 18.66 -2.16
C TRP A 190 -5.96 17.76 -2.63
N ALA A 191 -7.19 18.27 -2.71
CA ALA A 191 -8.35 17.46 -3.11
C ALA A 191 -8.32 17.11 -4.61
N VAL A 192 -7.95 18.05 -5.48
CA VAL A 192 -7.88 17.79 -6.93
C VAL A 192 -6.82 16.74 -7.24
N PRO A 193 -5.57 16.84 -6.75
CA PRO A 193 -4.58 15.77 -6.93
C PRO A 193 -5.02 14.43 -6.36
N ALA A 194 -5.70 14.40 -5.20
CA ALA A 194 -6.24 13.16 -4.63
C ALA A 194 -7.27 12.49 -5.53
N LEU A 195 -8.21 13.26 -6.08
CA LEU A 195 -9.22 12.76 -7.00
C LEU A 195 -8.61 12.28 -8.32
N LEU A 196 -7.66 13.03 -8.88
CA LEU A 196 -6.95 12.64 -10.10
C LEU A 196 -6.16 11.34 -9.87
N TYR A 197 -5.45 11.24 -8.75
CA TYR A 197 -4.73 10.02 -8.39
C TYR A 197 -5.67 8.82 -8.25
N ALA A 198 -6.79 9.00 -7.54
CA ALA A 198 -7.79 7.94 -7.40
C ALA A 198 -8.36 7.51 -8.75
N ALA A 199 -8.73 8.46 -9.62
CA ALA A 199 -9.21 8.17 -10.96
C ALA A 199 -8.17 7.39 -11.79
N LEU A 200 -6.88 7.78 -11.73
CA LEU A 200 -5.81 7.07 -12.42
C LEU A 200 -5.62 5.64 -11.88
N CYS A 201 -5.69 5.45 -10.57
CA CYS A 201 -5.65 4.12 -9.96
C CYS A 201 -6.83 3.25 -10.43
N PHE A 202 -8.04 3.81 -10.49
CA PHE A 202 -9.23 3.11 -10.98
C PHE A 202 -9.16 2.79 -12.47
N LEU A 203 -8.68 3.71 -13.30
CA LEU A 203 -8.51 3.46 -14.74
C LEU A 203 -7.49 2.33 -14.96
N ARG A 204 -6.38 2.31 -14.23
CA ARG A 204 -5.36 1.27 -14.36
C ARG A 204 -5.81 -0.09 -13.82
N SER A 205 -6.63 -0.14 -12.78
CA SER A 205 -7.20 -1.38 -12.27
C SER A 205 -8.35 -1.88 -13.17
N GLY A 206 -9.22 -0.98 -13.65
CA GLY A 206 -10.35 -1.28 -14.53
C GLY A 206 -9.97 -1.70 -15.96
N LEU A 207 -8.97 -1.06 -16.57
CA LEU A 207 -8.47 -1.45 -17.90
C LEU A 207 -7.95 -2.90 -17.91
N LYS A 208 -7.47 -3.41 -16.78
CA LYS A 208 -7.02 -4.81 -16.66
C LYS A 208 -8.18 -5.80 -16.65
N THR A 209 -9.26 -5.49 -15.95
CA THR A 209 -10.48 -6.32 -15.93
C THR A 209 -11.12 -6.35 -17.31
N SER A 210 -11.17 -5.22 -18.02
CA SER A 210 -11.67 -5.16 -19.40
C SER A 210 -10.78 -5.93 -20.38
N ALA A 211 -9.45 -5.84 -20.26
CA ALA A 211 -8.54 -6.59 -21.13
C ALA A 211 -8.59 -8.11 -20.90
N LEU A 212 -8.77 -8.56 -19.65
CA LEU A 212 -8.97 -9.97 -19.31
C LEU A 212 -10.30 -10.51 -19.87
N ASN A 213 -11.40 -9.77 -19.71
CA ASN A 213 -12.71 -10.16 -20.25
C ASN A 213 -12.72 -10.22 -21.79
N ILE A 214 -11.98 -9.33 -22.47
CA ILE A 214 -11.84 -9.37 -23.94
C ILE A 214 -11.00 -10.59 -24.36
N ALA A 215 -9.93 -10.91 -23.64
CA ALA A 215 -9.08 -12.07 -23.93
C ALA A 215 -9.81 -13.40 -23.70
N GLU A 216 -10.68 -13.49 -22.69
CA GLU A 216 -11.55 -14.65 -22.47
C GLU A 216 -12.61 -14.80 -23.58
N LYS A 217 -13.22 -13.69 -24.01
CA LYS A 217 -14.21 -13.69 -25.09
C LYS A 217 -13.63 -14.03 -26.47
N ILE A 218 -12.32 -13.84 -26.68
CA ILE A 218 -11.62 -14.26 -27.89
C ILE A 218 -11.25 -15.76 -27.86
N ARG A 219 -11.20 -16.38 -26.67
CA ARG A 219 -10.88 -17.80 -26.48
C ARG A 219 -12.12 -18.72 -26.44
N SER A 220 -13.32 -18.16 -26.23
CA SER A 220 -14.61 -18.85 -26.32
C SER A 220 -15.18 -18.81 -27.74
#